data_AF-A0A453QKQ9-F1
#
_entry.id   AF-A0A453QKQ9-F1
#
_cell.length_a   1.000
_cell.length_b   1.000
_cell.length_c   1.000
_cell.angle_alpha   90.00
_cell.angle_beta   90.00
_cell.angle_gamma   90.00
#
_symmetry.space_group_name_H-M   'P 1'
#
loop_
_entity.id
_entity.type
_entity.pdbx_description
1 polymer ?
#
loop_
_entity_poly.entity_id
_entity_poly.type
_entity_poly.pdbx_seq_one_letter_code
_entity_poly.pdbx_strand_id
1 'polypeptide(L)' 'MQNDMGMLNSDGIPKKDFPNHWKGANGLYNVGFARRGLAGIAHDANIVASDIHTNIEMTYFN' A
#
# COMPACT_ATOMS: atom_id res chain seq x y z
N MET A 1 0.74 18.80 4.68
CA MET A 1 0.60 17.37 5.04
C MET A 1 -0.40 16.76 4.08
N GLN A 2 0.01 15.80 3.26
CA GLN A 2 -0.89 15.13 2.32
C GLN A 2 -1.82 14.22 3.12
N ASN A 3 -3.14 14.35 2.93
CA ASN A 3 -4.14 13.62 3.71
C ASN A 3 -4.52 12.30 3.02
N ASP A 4 -4.21 11.17 3.64
CA ASP A 4 -4.46 9.86 3.04
C ASP A 4 -5.87 9.32 3.26
N MET A 5 -6.77 10.15 3.82
CA MET A 5 -8.19 9.85 3.99
C MET A 5 -8.92 9.54 2.65
N GLY A 6 -8.24 9.64 1.52
CA GLY A 6 -8.80 9.40 0.19
C GLY A 6 -8.30 8.15 -0.53
N MET A 7 -7.68 7.16 0.11
CA MET A 7 -7.16 5.99 -0.63
C MET A 7 -8.25 5.06 -1.20
N LEU A 8 -9.40 4.96 -0.54
CA LEU A 8 -10.52 4.11 -0.95
C LEU A 8 -11.65 4.94 -1.58
N ASN A 9 -12.33 4.39 -2.56
CA ASN A 9 -13.57 4.95 -3.11
C ASN A 9 -14.77 4.64 -2.18
N SER A 10 -15.97 5.05 -2.57
CA SER A 10 -17.21 4.81 -1.81
C SER A 10 -17.53 3.32 -1.59
N ASP A 11 -16.97 2.44 -2.42
CA ASP A 11 -17.19 1.00 -2.36
C ASP A 11 -16.13 0.29 -1.50
N GLY A 12 -15.24 1.06 -0.85
CA GLY A 12 -14.17 0.52 -0.01
C GLY A 12 -13.02 -0.13 -0.79
N ILE A 13 -12.89 0.14 -2.10
CA ILE A 13 -11.77 -0.35 -2.92
C ILE A 13 -10.77 0.78 -3.22
N PRO A 14 -9.48 0.47 -3.42
CA PRO A 14 -8.48 1.46 -3.79
C PRO A 14 -8.89 2.27 -5.01
N LYS A 15 -8.70 3.59 -4.95
CA LYS A 15 -8.95 4.48 -6.10
C LYS A 15 -7.95 4.30 -7.22
N LYS A 16 -6.74 3.86 -6.89
CA LYS A 16 -5.70 3.52 -7.85
C LYS A 16 -5.83 2.05 -8.22
N ASP A 17 -5.53 1.73 -9.47
CA ASP A 17 -5.53 0.36 -9.96
C ASP A 17 -4.23 -0.37 -9.61
N PHE A 18 -4.31 -1.71 -9.63
CA PHE A 18 -3.14 -2.58 -9.59
C PHE A 18 -2.18 -2.26 -10.76
N PRO A 19 -0.85 -2.26 -10.53
CA PRO A 19 -0.14 -2.66 -9.30
C PRO A 19 0.20 -1.49 -8.36
N ASN A 20 -0.37 -0.30 -8.55
CA ASN A 20 0.07 0.92 -7.86
C ASN A 20 -0.89 1.39 -6.75
N HIS A 21 -1.80 0.50 -6.34
CA HIS A 21 -2.88 0.78 -5.38
C HIS A 21 -2.47 0.71 -3.91
N TRP A 22 -1.30 0.16 -3.64
CA TRP A 22 -0.87 -0.26 -2.31
C TRP A 22 -0.27 0.84 -1.44
N LYS A 23 0.26 1.94 -2.01
CA LYS A 23 0.97 3.00 -1.24
C LYS A 23 0.18 4.30 -1.14
N GLY A 24 -0.08 4.73 0.09
CA GLY A 24 -0.54 6.06 0.48
C GLY A 24 0.60 6.93 0.99
N ALA A 25 0.30 8.13 1.49
CA ALA A 25 1.26 8.92 2.25
C ALA A 25 1.32 8.49 3.73
N ASN A 26 2.25 9.10 4.46
CA ASN A 26 2.43 8.95 5.91
C ASN A 26 2.49 7.49 6.41
N GLY A 27 3.02 6.57 5.60
CA GLY A 27 3.13 5.15 5.96
C GLY A 27 1.81 4.36 5.92
N LEU A 28 0.76 4.90 5.28
CA LEU A 28 -0.48 4.16 5.06
C LEU A 28 -0.36 3.25 3.83
N TYR A 29 -0.80 1.99 3.98
CA TYR A 29 -0.75 0.99 2.93
C TYR A 29 -2.09 0.25 2.77
N ASN A 30 -2.41 -0.12 1.52
CA ASN A 30 -3.51 -1.02 1.18
C ASN A 30 -2.96 -2.39 0.78
N VAL A 31 -3.39 -3.45 1.45
CA VAL A 31 -2.95 -4.83 1.16
C VAL A 31 -4.16 -5.72 0.93
N GLY A 32 -4.20 -6.42 -0.21
CA GLY A 32 -5.23 -7.43 -0.49
C GLY A 32 -6.53 -6.88 -1.06
N PHE A 33 -6.61 -5.58 -1.33
CA PHE A 33 -7.81 -4.94 -1.88
C PHE A 33 -7.88 -4.93 -3.41
N ALA A 34 -6.87 -5.47 -4.12
CA ALA A 34 -6.84 -5.52 -5.59
C ALA A 34 -7.83 -6.52 -6.22
N ARG A 35 -8.54 -7.34 -5.41
CA ARG A 35 -9.47 -8.40 -5.88
C ARG A 35 -8.85 -9.40 -6.87
N ARG A 36 -7.57 -9.72 -6.68
CA ARG A 36 -6.80 -10.66 -7.52
C ARG A 36 -6.52 -12.02 -6.86
N GLY A 37 -7.31 -12.39 -5.86
CA GLY A 37 -7.13 -13.64 -5.09
C GLY A 37 -5.81 -13.69 -4.32
N LEU A 38 -5.38 -14.90 -3.93
CA LEU A 38 -4.19 -15.13 -3.10
C LEU A 38 -2.91 -14.56 -3.71
N ALA A 39 -2.74 -14.68 -5.04
CA ALA A 39 -1.57 -14.14 -5.73
C ALA A 39 -1.49 -12.60 -5.63
N GLY A 40 -2.64 -11.91 -5.71
CA GLY A 40 -2.71 -10.47 -5.51
C GLY A 40 -2.37 -10.06 -4.08
N ILE A 41 -2.90 -10.78 -3.09
CA ILE A 41 -2.60 -10.53 -1.66
C ILE A 41 -1.10 -10.72 -1.40
N ALA A 42 -0.50 -11.79 -1.93
CA ALA A 42 0.92 -12.05 -1.77
C ALA A 42 1.79 -10.97 -2.45
N HIS A 43 1.39 -10.48 -3.63
CA HIS A 43 2.09 -9.38 -4.29
C HIS A 43 2.07 -8.11 -3.43
N ASP A 44 0.89 -7.69 -2.97
CA ASP A 44 0.74 -6.49 -2.15
C ASP A 44 1.51 -6.59 -0.83
N ALA A 45 1.48 -7.74 -0.17
CA ALA A 45 2.21 -7.96 1.08
C ALA A 45 3.74 -7.85 0.88
N ASN A 46 4.27 -8.44 -0.19
CA ASN A 46 5.71 -8.42 -0.47
C ASN A 46 6.22 -7.00 -0.78
N ILE A 47 5.49 -6.23 -1.58
CA ILE A 47 5.92 -4.88 -1.94
C ILE A 47 5.82 -3.90 -0.76
N VAL A 48 4.80 -4.04 0.10
CA VAL A 48 4.68 -3.25 1.33
C VAL A 48 5.80 -3.57 2.31
N ALA A 49 6.11 -4.85 2.52
CA ALA A 49 7.21 -5.26 3.40
C ALA A 49 8.56 -4.69 2.92
N SER A 50 8.81 -4.75 1.61
CA SER A 50 10.02 -4.17 1.00
C SER A 50 10.09 -2.65 1.18
N ASP A 51 8.97 -1.94 1.03
CA ASP A 51 8.90 -0.49 1.21
C ASP A 51 9.15 -0.08 2.66
N ILE A 52 8.57 -0.79 3.63
CA ILE A 52 8.80 -0.54 5.07
C ILE A 52 10.28 -0.73 5.39
N HIS A 53 10.86 -1.85 4.96
CA HIS A 53 12.27 -2.13 5.22
C HIS A 53 13.19 -1.05 4.61
N THR A 54 12.98 -0.72 3.33
CA THR A 54 13.88 0.17 2.59
C THR A 54 13.70 1.65 2.95
N ASN A 55 12.46 2.10 3.13
CA ASN A 55 12.15 3.54 3.21
C ASN A 55 11.79 4.00 4.62
N ILE A 56 11.36 3.10 5.49
CA ILE A 56 10.98 3.44 6.86
C ILE A 56 12.12 3.02 7.79
N GLU A 57 12.37 1.73 7.94
CA GLU A 57 13.38 1.22 8.88
C GLU A 57 14.77 1.75 8.57
N MET A 58 15.25 1.60 7.33
CA MET A 58 16.59 2.07 6.95
C MET A 58 16.75 3.59 7.07
N THR A 59 15.68 4.38 6.95
CA THR A 59 15.72 5.83 7.20
C THR A 59 15.93 6.14 8.69
N TYR A 60 15.44 5.30 9.61
CA TYR A 60 15.67 5.47 11.05
C TYR A 60 17.06 5.02 11.53
N PHE A 61 17.81 4.30 10.69
CA PHE A 61 19.16 3.82 10.99
C PHE A 61 20.28 4.62 10.29
N ASN A 62 19.93 5.68 9.55
CA ASN A 62 20.88 6.67 9.01
C ASN A 62 20.77 7.99 9.79
#